data_AF-A0A6B0Z1P7-F1
#
_entry.id   AF-A0A6B0Z1P7-F1
#
_cell.length_a   1.000
_cell.length_b   1.000
_cell.length_c   1.000
_cell.angle_alpha   90.00
_cell.angle_beta   90.00
_cell.angle_gamma   90.00
#
_symmetry.space_group_name_H-M   'P 1'
#
loop_
_entity.id
_entity.type
_entity.pdbx_description
1 polymer ?
#
loop_
_entity_poly.entity_id
_entity_poly.type
_entity_poly.pdbx_seq_one_letter_code
_entity_poly.pdbx_strand_id
1 'polypeptide(L)' 'MRNPVDRILRSFSTRPLLIALTTALTAIIAVACGASSSESGETAPDFSLPVANRNVDITLSDFRGDQNVALVFYRGFF' A
#
# COMPACT_ATOMS: atom_id res chain seq x y z
N MET A 1 12.33 13.55 61.88
CA MET A 1 12.14 12.14 61.43
C MET A 1 11.55 12.18 60.02
N ARG A 2 12.29 11.75 59.00
CA ARG A 2 11.81 11.73 57.59
C ARG A 2 11.17 10.37 57.32
N ASN A 3 9.91 10.36 56.91
CA ASN A 3 9.17 9.13 56.62
C ASN A 3 9.80 8.36 55.43
N PRO A 4 9.95 7.03 55.52
CA PRO A 4 10.62 6.21 54.51
C PRO A 4 9.76 5.88 53.28
N VAL A 5 8.48 6.30 53.25
CA VAL A 5 7.49 5.88 52.24
C VAL A 5 7.66 6.63 50.91
N ASP A 6 8.29 7.81 50.92
CA ASP A 6 8.45 8.65 49.71
C ASP A 6 9.46 8.11 48.69
N ARG A 7 10.20 7.03 49.01
CA ARG A 7 11.25 6.49 48.14
C ARG A 7 10.73 5.49 47.09
N ILE A 8 9.52 4.95 47.26
CA ILE A 8 9.02 3.84 46.42
C ILE A 8 8.23 4.33 45.19
N LEU A 9 7.76 5.59 45.17
CA LEU A 9 6.83 6.07 44.14
C LEU A 9 7.47 6.84 42.97
N ARG A 10 8.81 6.93 42.88
CA ARG A 10 9.49 7.74 41.83
C ARG A 10 10.35 6.93 40.85
N SER A 11 10.00 5.69 40.55
CA SER A 11 10.66 4.93 39.49
C SER A 11 9.69 4.22 38.55
N PHE A 12 8.59 4.87 38.19
CA PHE A 12 7.79 4.44 37.04
C PHE A 12 8.27 5.18 35.80
N SER A 13 9.33 4.59 35.23
CA SER A 13 9.96 4.89 33.95
C SER A 13 8.93 5.24 32.88
N THR A 14 8.96 6.47 32.36
CA THR A 14 8.14 7.00 31.25
C THR A 14 8.47 6.39 29.87
N ARG A 15 9.27 5.32 29.83
CA ARG A 15 9.79 4.71 28.60
C ARG A 15 8.89 3.66 27.91
N PRO A 16 7.86 3.03 28.52
CA PRO A 16 7.12 1.96 27.83
C PRO A 16 6.17 2.50 26.75
N LEU A 17 5.67 3.73 26.89
CA LEU A 17 4.70 4.32 25.94
C LEU A 17 5.35 4.69 24.60
N LEU A 18 6.59 5.17 24.63
CA LEU A 18 7.35 5.55 23.43
C LEU A 18 7.70 4.33 22.56
N ILE A 19 8.03 3.19 23.20
CA ILE A 19 8.33 1.93 22.50
C ILE A 19 7.08 1.40 21.80
N ALA A 20 5.93 1.39 22.47
CA ALA A 20 4.67 0.92 21.90
C ALA A 20 4.19 1.76 20.70
N LEU A 21 4.44 3.06 20.71
CA LEU A 21 4.06 3.95 19.61
C LEU A 21 4.93 3.73 18.37
N THR A 22 6.24 3.48 18.55
CA THR A 22 7.14 3.24 17.41
C THR A 22 6.87 1.93 16.69
N THR A 23 6.48 0.86 17.41
CA THR A 23 6.19 -0.44 16.81
C THR A 23 4.84 -0.46 16.09
N ALA A 24 3.84 0.27 16.60
CA ALA A 24 2.58 0.43 15.92
C ALA A 24 2.74 1.19 14.58
N LEU A 25 3.59 2.21 14.55
CA LEU A 25 3.79 3.02 13.33
C LEU A 25 4.52 2.27 12.21
N THR A 26 5.49 1.40 12.53
CA THR A 26 6.17 0.59 11.51
C THR A 26 5.29 -0.49 10.88
N ALA A 27 4.33 -1.05 11.62
CA ALA A 27 3.41 -2.06 11.07
C ALA A 27 2.44 -1.47 10.02
N ILE A 28 2.05 -0.20 10.16
CA ILE A 28 1.06 0.43 9.27
C ILE A 28 1.61 0.69 7.87
N ILE A 29 2.91 1.01 7.74
CA ILE A 29 3.51 1.42 6.46
C ILE A 29 3.67 0.23 5.50
N ALA A 30 3.89 -0.99 6.01
CA ALA A 30 4.11 -2.17 5.17
C ALA A 30 2.85 -2.66 4.43
N VAL A 31 1.65 -2.31 4.91
CA VAL A 31 0.37 -2.78 4.35
C VAL A 31 -0.11 -1.96 3.15
N ALA A 32 0.39 -0.74 2.94
CA ALA A 32 -0.09 0.15 1.86
C ALA A 32 0.51 -0.14 0.47
N CYS A 33 1.55 -0.98 0.37
CA CYS A 33 2.21 -1.30 -0.89
C CYS A 33 1.72 -2.65 -1.43
N GLY A 34 0.41 -2.80 -1.58
CA GLY A 34 -0.19 -3.98 -2.19
C GLY A 34 -0.12 -3.91 -3.72
N ALA A 35 1.00 -4.34 -4.30
CA ALA A 35 1.05 -4.66 -5.71
C ALA A 35 0.20 -5.93 -5.93
N SER A 36 -0.99 -5.78 -6.54
CA SER A 36 -1.83 -6.92 -6.89
C SER A 36 -1.16 -7.71 -8.03
N SER A 37 -0.50 -8.81 -7.69
CA SER A 37 -0.06 -9.79 -8.69
C SER A 37 -1.30 -10.51 -9.22
N SER A 38 -1.65 -10.29 -10.48
CA SER A 38 -2.74 -11.03 -11.11
C SER A 38 -2.27 -12.45 -11.42
N GLU A 39 -3.02 -13.45 -10.95
CA GLU A 39 -2.73 -14.85 -11.24
C GLU A 39 -3.32 -15.26 -12.61
N SER A 40 -2.71 -16.24 -13.26
CA SER A 40 -3.23 -16.77 -14.53
C SER A 40 -4.59 -17.43 -14.33
N GLY A 41 -5.60 -16.99 -15.08
CA GLY A 41 -6.98 -17.49 -14.97
C GLY A 41 -7.93 -16.51 -14.28
N GLU A 42 -7.41 -15.46 -13.64
CA GLU A 42 -8.22 -14.35 -13.17
C GLU A 42 -8.70 -13.47 -14.32
N THR A 43 -9.88 -12.87 -14.16
CA THR A 43 -10.37 -11.88 -15.12
C THR A 43 -9.48 -10.64 -15.06
N ALA A 44 -8.86 -10.30 -16.18
CA ALA A 44 -8.04 -9.09 -16.27
C ALA A 44 -8.88 -7.85 -15.89
N PRO A 45 -8.33 -6.95 -15.05
CA PRO A 45 -9.03 -5.74 -14.64
C PRO A 45 -9.30 -4.85 -15.84
N ASP A 46 -10.47 -4.22 -15.84
CA ASP A 46 -10.78 -3.23 -16.86
C ASP A 46 -9.93 -1.97 -16.65
N PHE A 47 -9.52 -1.34 -17.73
CA PHE A 47 -8.75 -0.10 -17.71
C PHE A 47 -9.31 0.86 -18.75
N SER A 48 -9.02 2.14 -18.57
CA SER A 48 -9.26 3.17 -19.58
C SER A 48 -7.97 3.95 -19.74
N LEU A 49 -7.41 3.95 -20.95
CA LEU A 49 -6.15 4.63 -21.26
C LEU A 49 -6.34 5.56 -22.46
N PRO A 50 -5.71 6.75 -22.47
CA PRO A 50 -5.70 7.58 -23.66
C PRO A 50 -4.85 6.91 -24.75
N VAL A 51 -5.37 6.86 -25.97
CA VAL A 51 -4.60 6.33 -27.10
C VAL A 51 -3.58 7.38 -27.55
N ALA A 52 -2.33 6.97 -27.72
CA ALA A 52 -1.30 7.84 -28.26
C ALA A 52 -1.75 8.43 -29.61
N ASN A 53 -1.63 9.76 -29.75
CA ASN A 53 -1.99 10.52 -30.95
C ASN A 53 -3.46 10.45 -31.36
N ARG A 54 -4.38 10.06 -30.45
CA ARG A 54 -5.82 10.14 -30.67
C ARG A 54 -6.48 10.77 -29.46
N ASN A 55 -7.51 11.59 -29.68
CA ASN A 55 -8.30 12.19 -28.61
C ASN A 55 -9.43 11.25 -28.18
N VAL A 56 -9.11 9.97 -28.00
CA VAL A 56 -10.05 8.89 -27.71
C VAL A 56 -9.40 7.95 -26.71
N ASP A 57 -10.19 7.52 -25.73
CA ASP A 57 -9.79 6.54 -24.74
C ASP A 57 -10.10 5.12 -25.23
N ILE A 58 -9.24 4.18 -24.86
CA ILE A 58 -9.37 2.76 -25.14
C ILE A 58 -9.63 2.01 -23.83
N THR A 59 -10.60 1.09 -23.84
CA THR A 59 -10.87 0.23 -22.69
C THR A 59 -10.58 -1.24 -22.98
N LEU A 60 -10.33 -2.06 -21.95
CA LEU A 60 -10.17 -3.51 -22.16
C LEU A 60 -11.49 -4.14 -22.59
N SER A 61 -12.61 -3.63 -22.06
CA SER A 61 -13.95 -4.06 -22.40
C SER A 61 -14.29 -3.92 -23.89
N ASP A 62 -13.70 -2.96 -24.60
CA ASP A 62 -13.91 -2.77 -26.05
C ASP A 62 -13.46 -3.97 -26.90
N PHE A 63 -12.58 -4.83 -26.37
CA PHE A 63 -12.02 -5.99 -27.08
C PHE A 63 -12.61 -7.33 -26.65
N ARG A 64 -13.51 -7.32 -25.65
CA ARG A 64 -14.07 -8.56 -25.10
C ARG A 64 -14.91 -9.30 -26.14
N GLY A 65 -14.58 -10.56 -26.39
CA GLY A 65 -15.32 -11.44 -27.29
C GLY A 65 -14.98 -11.27 -28.78
N ASP A 66 -14.11 -10.33 -29.12
CA ASP A 66 -13.67 -10.08 -30.50
C ASP A 66 -12.31 -10.72 -30.78
N GLN A 67 -11.30 -10.41 -29.95
CA GLN A 67 -9.92 -10.85 -30.16
C GLN A 67 -9.13 -11.04 -28.87
N ASN A 68 -8.04 -11.82 -28.95
CA ASN A 68 -7.06 -11.92 -27.87
C ASN A 68 -6.26 -10.60 -27.77
N VAL A 69 -6.10 -10.08 -26.55
CA VAL A 69 -5.39 -8.82 -26.29
C VAL A 69 -4.09 -9.12 -25.54
N ALA A 70 -2.97 -8.59 -26.04
CA ALA A 70 -1.68 -8.62 -25.36
C ALA A 70 -1.37 -7.26 -24.71
N LEU A 71 -1.19 -7.24 -23.39
CA LEU A 71 -0.84 -6.04 -22.64
C LEU A 71 0.67 -5.99 -22.39
N VAL A 72 1.32 -4.91 -22.82
CA VAL A 72 2.76 -4.69 -22.65
C VAL A 72 2.99 -3.45 -21.81
N PHE A 73 3.49 -3.66 -20.59
CA PHE A 73 3.87 -2.59 -19.68
C PHE A 73 5.36 -2.29 -19.85
N TYR A 74 5.69 -1.04 -20.19
CA TYR A 74 7.07 -0.57 -20.30
C TYR A 74 7.23 0.78 -19.61
N ARG A 75 8.45 1.08 -19.17
CA ARG A 75 8.78 2.37 -18.57
C ARG A 75 9.01 3.38 -19.68
N GLY A 76 8.19 4.43 -19.72
CA GLY A 76 8.46 5.59 -20.57
C GLY A 76 9.72 6.31 -20.07
N PHE A 77 10.69 6.50 -20.95
CA PHE A 77 11.77 7.46 -20.76
C PHE A 77 11.44 8.68 -21.59
N PHE A 78 11.38 9.85 -20.95
CA PHE A 78 11.10 11.14 -21.56
C PHE A 78 12.16 12.15 -21.14
#